data_AF-A0A2H0ZCQ9-F1
#
_entry.id   AF-A0A2H0ZCQ9-F1
#
_cell.length_a   1.000
_cell.length_b   1.000
_cell.length_c   1.000
_cell.angle_alpha   90.00
_cell.angle_beta   90.00
_cell.angle_gamma   90.00
#
_symmetry.space_group_name_H-M   'P 1'
#
loop_
_entity.id
_entity.type
_entity.pdbx_description
1 polymer ?
#
loop_
_entity_poly.entity_id
_entity_poly.type
_entity_poly.pdbx_seq_one_letter_code
_entity_poly.pdbx_strand_id
1 'polypeptide(L)'
;MNREKDKILRMLEEKKINSSEASELLKAVEGASSPVGGGSGVHKELKMIVYGHDGVAARKFSFPVEDIIVSALMNKINLELRHSGISASMEEIKNIKESVMSDERFVLDKNCRKAEIWVE
;
A
#
# COMPACT_ATOMS: atom_id res chain seq x y z
N MET A 1 10.74 -14.69 26.30
CA MET A 1 9.79 -13.71 26.89
C MET A 1 10.41 -12.32 26.71
N ASN A 2 9.77 -11.47 25.90
CA ASN A 2 10.37 -10.24 25.35
C ASN A 2 10.57 -9.15 26.42
N ARG A 3 11.81 -8.96 26.89
CA ARG A 3 12.21 -7.92 27.87
C ARG A 3 11.79 -6.50 27.47
N GLU A 4 11.77 -6.22 26.17
CA GLU A 4 11.44 -4.90 25.64
C GLU A 4 9.93 -4.61 25.71
N LYS A 5 9.09 -5.63 25.52
CA LYS A 5 7.64 -5.51 25.72
C LYS A 5 7.28 -5.23 27.18
N ASP A 6 7.95 -5.91 28.11
CA ASP A 6 7.74 -5.69 29.56
C ASP A 6 8.11 -4.25 29.96
N LYS A 7 9.17 -3.71 29.37
CA LYS A 7 9.60 -2.33 29.60
C LYS A 7 8.55 -1.31 29.11
N ILE A 8 7.97 -1.52 27.93
CA ILE A 8 6.95 -0.62 27.39
C ILE A 8 5.65 -0.68 28.22
N LEU A 9 5.25 -1.89 28.63
CA LEU A 9 4.08 -2.07 29.52
C LEU A 9 4.27 -1.36 30.86
N ARG A 10 5.46 -1.47 31.50
CA ARG A 10 5.76 -0.72 32.71
C ARG A 10 5.73 0.79 32.51
N MET A 11 6.24 1.29 31.38
CA MET A 11 6.21 2.73 31.08
C MET A 11 4.78 3.25 30.90
N LEU A 12 3.86 2.42 30.39
CA LEU A 12 2.43 2.73 30.31
C LEU A 12 1.77 2.72 31.70
N GLU A 13 2.09 1.74 32.54
CA GLU A 13 1.58 1.67 33.93
C GLU A 13 2.07 2.87 34.77
N GLU A 14 3.33 3.28 34.61
CA GLU A 14 3.89 4.49 35.23
C GLU A 14 3.36 5.80 34.61
N LYS A 15 2.44 5.73 33.63
CA LYS A 15 1.92 6.88 32.85
C LYS A 15 2.98 7.78 32.21
N LYS A 16 4.20 7.26 32.00
CA LYS A 16 5.27 7.98 31.30
C LYS A 16 5.01 8.11 29.80
N ILE A 17 4.18 7.22 29.27
CA ILE A 17 3.68 7.23 27.89
C ILE A 17 2.17 7.02 27.92
N ASN A 18 1.48 7.56 26.92
CA ASN A 18 0.05 7.35 26.78
C ASN A 18 -0.25 6.01 26.06
N SER A 19 -1.52 5.56 26.10
CA SER A 19 -1.95 4.28 25.51
C SER A 19 -1.69 4.18 24.00
N SER A 20 -1.76 5.30 23.27
CA SER A 20 -1.44 5.37 21.84
C SER A 20 0.07 5.19 21.61
N GLU A 21 0.90 5.94 22.34
CA GLU A 21 2.37 5.83 22.27
C GLU A 21 2.86 4.42 22.65
N ALA A 22 2.27 3.80 23.68
CA ALA A 22 2.61 2.44 24.08
C ALA A 22 2.26 1.42 22.98
N SER A 23 1.13 1.61 22.30
CA SER A 23 0.71 0.74 21.19
C SER A 23 1.65 0.83 19.99
N GLU A 24 2.15 2.03 19.69
CA GLU A 24 3.12 2.25 18.62
C GLU A 24 4.49 1.64 18.96
N LEU A 25 4.96 1.80 20.20
CA LEU A 25 6.22 1.22 20.65
C LEU A 25 6.16 -0.32 20.71
N LEU A 26 5.04 -0.90 21.14
CA LEU A 26 4.84 -2.34 21.11
C LEU A 26 4.84 -2.87 19.67
N LYS A 27 4.15 -2.18 18.75
CA LYS A 27 4.19 -2.50 17.32
C LYS A 27 5.58 -2.37 16.72
N ALA A 28 6.39 -1.41 17.16
CA ALA A 28 7.77 -1.26 16.69
C ALA A 28 8.70 -2.37 17.22
N VAL A 29 8.54 -2.77 18.47
CA VAL A 29 9.27 -3.91 19.07
C VAL A 29 8.85 -5.24 18.44
N GLU A 30 7.57 -5.38 18.06
CA GLU A 30 7.08 -6.53 17.28
C GLU A 30 7.46 -6.45 15.80
N GLY A 31 7.63 -5.24 15.27
CA GLY A 31 7.83 -4.93 13.85
C GLY A 31 9.28 -4.88 13.39
N ALA A 32 10.25 -5.28 14.21
CA ALA A 32 11.65 -5.45 13.80
C ALA A 32 11.89 -6.75 12.98
N SER A 33 10.85 -7.28 12.33
CA SER A 33 10.98 -8.25 11.26
C SER A 33 10.31 -7.67 10.03
N SER A 34 11.07 -7.64 8.94
CA SER A 34 10.62 -7.29 7.59
C SER A 34 9.21 -7.80 7.27
N PRO A 35 8.44 -7.12 6.41
CA PRO A 35 7.09 -7.53 6.07
C PRO A 35 7.12 -8.84 5.27
N VAL A 36 7.14 -9.97 5.97
CA VAL A 36 6.83 -11.30 5.44
C VAL A 36 5.97 -12.00 6.48
N GLY A 37 4.67 -12.07 6.15
CA GLY A 37 3.83 -13.22 6.43
C GLY A 37 3.38 -13.46 7.87
N GLY A 38 2.06 -13.31 8.08
CA GLY A 38 1.34 -14.17 9.04
C GLY A 38 0.15 -13.52 9.71
N GLY A 39 -1.06 -13.70 9.15
CA GLY A 39 -2.28 -13.34 9.87
C GLY A 39 -3.58 -13.23 9.08
N SER A 40 -4.03 -14.31 8.44
CA SER A 40 -5.45 -14.70 8.30
C SER A 40 -6.49 -13.60 7.99
N GLY A 41 -6.45 -13.12 6.76
CA GLY A 41 -7.51 -12.39 6.05
C GLY A 41 -6.92 -12.11 4.68
N VAL A 42 -7.56 -12.54 3.59
CA VAL A 42 -7.03 -12.30 2.23
C VAL A 42 -7.17 -10.80 1.93
N HIS A 43 -6.30 -9.99 2.51
CA HIS A 43 -6.18 -8.58 2.20
C HIS A 43 -5.40 -8.50 0.90
N LYS A 44 -6.16 -8.56 -0.20
CA LYS A 44 -5.69 -8.23 -1.53
C LYS A 44 -4.97 -6.89 -1.47
N GLU A 45 -3.74 -6.80 -1.96
CA GLU A 45 -2.97 -5.56 -2.02
C GLU A 45 -2.83 -5.12 -3.48
N LEU A 46 -3.28 -3.90 -3.79
CA LEU A 46 -3.00 -3.28 -5.08
C LEU A 46 -1.56 -2.80 -5.09
N LYS A 47 -0.74 -3.37 -5.98
CA LYS A 47 0.58 -2.88 -6.31
C LYS A 47 0.50 -2.04 -7.58
N MET A 48 1.21 -0.92 -7.58
CA MET A 48 1.41 -0.09 -8.76
C MET A 48 2.88 0.27 -8.91
N ILE A 49 3.44 0.07 -10.10
CA ILE A 49 4.80 0.51 -10.44
C ILE A 49 4.71 1.45 -11.62
N VAL A 50 5.36 2.60 -11.51
CA VAL A 50 5.53 3.54 -12.63
C VAL A 50 6.98 3.56 -13.03
N TYR A 51 7.24 3.25 -14.30
CA TYR A 51 8.55 3.27 -14.94
C TYR A 51 8.77 4.61 -15.63
N GLY A 52 9.98 5.16 -15.46
CA GLY A 52 10.43 6.35 -16.16
C GLY A 52 10.83 6.07 -17.61
N HIS A 53 11.31 7.11 -18.28
CA HIS A 53 11.75 7.07 -19.68
C HIS A 53 12.85 6.02 -19.95
N ASP A 54 13.71 5.76 -18.97
CA ASP A 54 14.79 4.77 -19.04
C ASP A 54 14.33 3.32 -18.73
N GLY A 55 13.03 3.08 -18.54
CA GLY A 55 12.52 1.75 -18.18
C GLY A 55 12.83 1.30 -16.75
N VAL A 56 13.46 2.16 -15.95
CA VAL A 56 13.68 1.94 -14.51
C VAL A 56 12.43 2.35 -13.74
N ALA A 57 12.04 1.53 -12.76
CA ALA A 57 10.93 1.81 -11.85
C ALA A 57 11.19 3.14 -11.10
N ALA A 58 10.44 4.18 -11.45
CA ALA A 58 10.56 5.50 -10.86
C ALA A 58 9.78 5.60 -9.54
N ARG A 59 8.65 4.88 -9.42
CA ARG A 59 7.85 4.81 -8.17
C ARG A 59 7.14 3.48 -8.03
N LYS A 60 6.99 3.02 -6.77
CA LYS A 60 6.20 1.84 -6.39
C LYS A 60 5.22 2.21 -5.29
N PHE A 61 4.00 1.72 -5.40
CA PHE A 61 2.92 1.94 -4.46
C PHE A 61 2.25 0.62 -4.10
N SER A 62 1.79 0.52 -2.87
CA SER A 62 1.04 -0.62 -2.34
C SER A 62 -0.13 -0.11 -1.50
N PHE A 63 -1.33 -0.58 -1.79
CA PHE A 63 -2.55 -0.18 -1.09
C PHE A 63 -3.38 -1.43 -0.73
N PRO A 64 -4.00 -1.48 0.45
CA PRO A 64 -4.97 -2.54 0.75
C PRO A 64 -6.22 -2.37 -0.14
N VAL A 65 -6.68 -3.47 -0.72
CA VAL A 65 -7.93 -3.57 -1.48
C VAL A 65 -8.98 -4.16 -0.54
N GLU A 66 -9.84 -3.28 -0.03
CA GLU A 66 -11.06 -3.66 0.66
C GLU A 66 -12.24 -3.28 -0.24
N ASP A 67 -13.28 -4.12 -0.31
CA ASP A 67 -14.42 -3.98 -1.24
C ASP A 67 -15.10 -2.60 -1.14
N ILE A 68 -15.14 -2.04 0.07
CA ILE A 68 -15.71 -0.73 0.39
C ILE A 68 -14.79 0.43 -0.08
N ILE A 69 -13.50 0.19 -0.27
CA ILE A 69 -12.46 1.20 -0.56
C ILE A 69 -12.13 1.30 -2.06
N VAL A 70 -12.60 0.39 -2.92
CA VAL A 70 -12.23 0.36 -4.35
C VAL A 70 -12.44 1.70 -5.05
N SER A 71 -13.52 2.43 -4.76
CA SER A 71 -13.76 3.78 -5.31
C SER A 71 -12.72 4.81 -4.86
N ALA A 72 -12.33 4.78 -3.58
CA ALA A 72 -11.29 5.66 -3.05
C ALA A 72 -9.90 5.29 -3.58
N LEU A 73 -9.66 3.98 -3.76
CA LEU A 73 -8.46 3.42 -4.38
C LEU A 73 -8.31 3.91 -5.82
N MET A 74 -9.39 3.90 -6.62
CA MET A 74 -9.37 4.42 -7.99
C MET A 74 -9.02 5.91 -8.04
N ASN A 75 -9.55 6.72 -7.12
CA ASN A 75 -9.19 8.13 -7.05
C ASN A 75 -7.70 8.32 -6.72
N LYS A 76 -7.15 7.51 -5.82
CA LYS A 76 -5.73 7.54 -5.45
C LYS A 76 -4.83 7.11 -6.61
N ILE A 77 -5.19 6.05 -7.34
CA ILE A 77 -4.48 5.61 -8.54
C ILE A 77 -4.47 6.72 -9.59
N ASN A 78 -5.62 7.33 -9.89
CA ASN A 78 -5.71 8.42 -10.86
C ASN A 78 -4.83 9.62 -10.45
N LEU A 79 -4.81 9.98 -9.16
CA LEU A 79 -3.95 11.04 -8.64
C LEU A 79 -2.46 10.71 -8.81
N GLU A 80 -2.05 9.49 -8.47
CA GLU A 80 -0.66 9.05 -8.59
C GLU A 80 -0.19 8.93 -10.05
N LEU A 81 -1.07 8.48 -10.95
CA LEU A 81 -0.82 8.48 -12.39
C LEU A 81 -0.57 9.92 -12.88
N ARG A 82 -1.44 10.87 -12.51
CA ARG A 82 -1.28 12.30 -12.84
C ARG A 82 0.00 12.89 -12.26
N HIS A 83 0.32 12.62 -11.00
CA HIS A 83 1.59 13.03 -10.38
C HIS A 83 2.81 12.42 -11.06
N SER A 84 2.63 11.27 -11.69
CA SER A 84 3.65 10.61 -12.49
C SER A 84 3.57 10.98 -13.97
N GLY A 85 2.82 12.04 -14.34
CA GLY A 85 2.70 12.55 -15.71
C GLY A 85 1.91 11.66 -16.68
N ILE A 86 1.23 10.64 -16.17
CA ILE A 86 0.38 9.74 -16.95
C ILE A 86 -1.07 10.19 -16.79
N SER A 87 -1.67 10.64 -17.88
CA SER A 87 -3.08 11.01 -17.90
C SER A 87 -3.94 9.80 -18.29
N ALA A 88 -4.67 9.25 -17.33
CA ALA A 88 -5.62 8.17 -17.56
C ALA A 88 -6.99 8.71 -17.96
N SER A 89 -7.57 8.16 -19.04
CA SER A 89 -8.93 8.46 -19.48
C SER A 89 -9.96 7.76 -18.59
N MET A 90 -11.23 8.18 -18.63
CA MET A 90 -12.30 7.50 -17.88
C MET A 90 -12.43 6.01 -18.24
N GLU A 91 -12.23 5.66 -19.50
CA GLU A 91 -12.23 4.26 -19.97
C GLU A 91 -11.07 3.46 -19.37
N GLU A 92 -9.88 4.04 -19.28
CA GLU A 92 -8.69 3.41 -18.69
C GLU A 92 -8.88 3.18 -17.18
N ILE A 93 -9.46 4.17 -16.48
CA ILE A 93 -9.81 4.03 -15.06
C ILE A 93 -10.84 2.91 -14.86
N LYS A 94 -11.81 2.76 -15.78
CA LYS A 94 -12.76 1.65 -15.76
C LYS A 94 -12.05 0.31 -15.97
N ASN A 95 -11.15 0.22 -16.95
CA ASN A 95 -10.38 -0.99 -17.24
C ASN A 95 -9.44 -1.38 -16.09
N ILE A 96 -8.81 -0.40 -15.42
CA ILE A 96 -8.01 -0.64 -14.21
C ILE A 96 -8.91 -1.22 -13.11
N LYS A 97 -10.08 -0.62 -12.87
CA LYS A 97 -11.02 -1.12 -11.86
C LYS A 97 -11.44 -2.57 -12.16
N GLU A 98 -11.78 -2.88 -13.40
CA GLU A 98 -12.15 -4.25 -13.82
C GLU A 98 -10.97 -5.21 -13.64
N SER A 99 -9.76 -4.82 -14.04
CA SER A 99 -8.56 -5.65 -13.85
C SER A 99 -8.26 -5.91 -12.37
N VAL A 100 -8.42 -4.90 -11.52
CA VAL A 100 -8.24 -5.01 -10.06
C VAL A 100 -9.30 -5.94 -9.44
N MET A 101 -10.53 -5.93 -9.96
CA MET A 101 -11.58 -6.85 -9.52
C MET A 101 -11.37 -8.28 -10.02
N SER A 102 -10.78 -8.45 -11.20
CA SER A 102 -10.46 -9.75 -11.81
C SER A 102 -9.09 -10.31 -11.40
N ASP A 103 -8.36 -9.65 -10.51
CA ASP A 103 -6.99 -10.01 -10.11
C ASP A 103 -6.00 -10.07 -11.30
N GLU A 104 -6.26 -9.27 -12.33
CA GLU A 104 -5.45 -9.18 -13.55
C GLU A 104 -4.48 -8.00 -13.49
N ARG A 105 -3.33 -8.17 -14.16
CA ARG A 105 -2.34 -7.10 -14.31
C ARG A 105 -2.73 -6.18 -15.46
N PHE A 106 -2.99 -4.93 -15.12
CA PHE A 106 -3.21 -3.87 -16.09
C PHE A 106 -1.90 -3.11 -16.38
N VAL A 107 -1.67 -2.79 -17.64
CA VAL A 107 -0.49 -2.05 -18.10
C VAL A 107 -0.94 -0.84 -18.89
N LEU A 108 -0.50 0.34 -18.44
CA LEU A 108 -0.77 1.62 -19.08
C LEU A 108 0.55 2.19 -19.61
N ASP A 109 0.69 2.30 -20.93
CA ASP A 109 1.88 2.87 -21.57
C ASP A 109 1.52 4.18 -22.28
N LYS A 110 1.98 5.31 -21.73
CA LYS A 110 1.70 6.66 -22.26
C LYS A 110 2.84 7.63 -22.01
N ASN A 111 3.07 8.54 -22.95
CA ASN A 111 4.07 9.62 -22.84
C ASN A 111 5.47 9.09 -22.48
N CYS A 112 5.89 7.97 -23.06
CA CYS A 112 7.16 7.29 -22.78
C CYS A 112 7.34 6.90 -21.30
N ARG A 113 6.22 6.67 -20.60
CA ARG A 113 6.16 6.15 -19.24
C ARG A 113 5.21 4.96 -19.23
N LYS A 114 5.59 3.94 -18.47
CA LYS A 114 4.80 2.73 -18.30
C LYS A 114 4.31 2.67 -16.86
N ALA A 115 3.04 2.40 -16.62
CA ALA A 115 2.51 2.07 -15.32
C ALA A 115 1.93 0.66 -15.34
N GLU A 116 2.29 -0.14 -14.35
CA GLU A 116 1.78 -1.50 -14.17
C GLU A 116 1.03 -1.56 -12.85
N ILE A 117 -0.20 -2.04 -12.88
CA ILE A 117 -1.12 -2.06 -11.75
C ILE A 117 -1.68 -3.48 -11.65
N TRP A 118 -1.58 -4.11 -10.49
CA TRP A 118 -2.12 -5.45 -10.25
C TRP A 118 -2.47 -5.63 -8.78
N VAL A 119 -3.23 -6.67 -8.48
CA VAL A 119 -3.56 -7.09 -7.12
C VAL A 119 -2.77 -8.34 -6.78
N GLU A 120 -2.20 -8.38 -5.58
CA GLU A 120 -1.46 -9.50 -5.00
C GLU A 120 -2.14 -10.01 -3.72
#